data_AF-A0A8J5UBR4-F1
#
_entry.id   AF-A0A8J5UBR4-F1
#
_cell.length_a   1.000
_cell.length_b   1.000
_cell.length_c   1.000
_cell.angle_alpha   90.00
_cell.angle_beta   90.00
_cell.angle_gamma   90.00
#
_symmetry.space_group_name_H-M   'P 1'
#
loop_
_entity.id
_entity.type
_entity.pdbx_description
1 polymer ?
#
loop_
_entity_poly.entity_id
_entity_poly.type
_entity_poly.pdbx_seq_one_letter_code
_entity_poly.pdbx_strand_id
1 'polypeptide(L)'
;MQVFTTKMESRRTVILPDMFKGFVVETPPMNPNYETVKPISERWLAEKCSFSPRMKKRVEFCDFAVFISIAAPDAPFDKLKTMCDWGNWVFPFDDMFDEGSLKSDPKRSQVVIDSLMADMLDKTYTRTKSAVVQAHDDIFRRVSQGSTAGKFP
;
A
#
# COMPACT_ATOMS: atom_id res chain seq x y z
N MET A 1 18.30 -5.35 -48.53
CA MET A 1 19.00 -4.82 -47.35
C MET A 1 18.07 -3.83 -46.66
N GLN A 2 17.40 -4.24 -45.59
CA GLN A 2 16.35 -3.46 -44.94
C GLN A 2 17.00 -2.73 -43.74
N VAL A 3 17.05 -1.41 -43.81
CA VAL A 3 17.60 -0.57 -42.75
C VAL A 3 16.57 -0.47 -41.64
N PHE A 4 16.84 -1.09 -40.50
CA PHE A 4 16.07 -0.88 -39.27
C PHE A 4 16.41 0.51 -38.74
N THR A 5 15.56 1.50 -39.04
CA THR A 5 15.59 2.78 -38.32
C THR A 5 14.98 2.58 -36.94
N THR A 6 15.82 2.28 -35.96
CA THR A 6 15.47 2.34 -34.55
C THR A 6 15.15 3.80 -34.21
N LYS A 7 13.87 4.10 -34.04
CA LYS A 7 13.42 5.42 -33.59
C LYS A 7 13.85 5.58 -32.13
N MET A 8 15.03 6.17 -31.89
CA MET A 8 15.45 6.56 -30.55
C MET A 8 14.46 7.61 -30.05
N GLU A 9 13.56 7.22 -29.15
CA GLU A 9 12.72 8.17 -28.44
C GLU A 9 13.64 9.14 -27.69
N SER A 10 13.47 10.45 -27.92
CA SER A 10 14.29 11.47 -27.27
C SER A 10 14.03 11.40 -25.76
N ARG A 11 15.02 10.98 -24.98
CA ARG A 11 14.94 10.94 -23.52
C ARG A 11 14.72 12.36 -23.00
N ARG A 12 13.53 12.64 -22.46
CA ARG A 12 13.22 13.90 -21.79
C ARG A 12 13.61 13.78 -20.32
N THR A 13 14.52 14.62 -19.87
CA THR A 13 14.90 14.71 -18.45
C THR A 13 14.19 15.92 -17.83
N VAL A 14 13.52 15.70 -16.71
CA VAL A 14 12.93 16.77 -15.90
C VAL A 14 13.77 16.92 -14.64
N ILE A 15 14.19 18.15 -14.33
CA ILE A 15 14.89 18.48 -13.09
C ILE A 15 13.81 18.95 -12.11
N LEU A 16 13.57 18.16 -11.06
CA LEU A 16 12.70 18.60 -9.97
C LEU A 16 13.42 19.72 -9.18
N PRO A 17 12.77 20.86 -8.92
CA PRO A 17 13.32 21.87 -8.03
C PRO A 17 13.40 21.30 -6.60
N ASP A 18 14.16 21.97 -5.74
CA ASP A 18 14.17 21.66 -4.32
C ASP A 18 12.79 21.96 -3.71
N MET A 19 11.98 20.91 -3.54
CA MET A 19 10.62 20.99 -3.02
C MET A 19 10.57 21.27 -1.51
N PHE A 20 11.70 21.13 -0.79
CA PHE A 20 11.77 21.30 0.66
C PHE A 20 11.88 22.78 1.09
N LYS A 21 12.17 23.69 0.15
CA LYS A 21 12.29 25.13 0.44
C LYS A 21 10.97 25.87 0.67
N GLY A 22 9.83 25.25 0.37
CA GLY A 22 8.54 25.96 0.27
C GLY A 22 7.50 25.66 1.35
N PHE A 23 7.52 24.49 2.01
CA PHE A 23 6.37 24.05 2.83
C PHE A 23 6.66 23.48 4.22
N VAL A 24 7.87 23.02 4.54
CA VAL A 24 8.18 22.48 5.88
C VAL A 24 9.66 22.70 6.19
N VAL A 25 9.98 23.74 6.95
CA VAL A 25 11.36 23.99 7.44
C VAL A 25 11.62 23.24 8.75
N GLU A 26 10.57 22.80 9.44
CA GLU A 26 10.67 22.09 10.72
C GLU A 26 10.75 20.58 10.54
N THR A 27 11.62 19.92 11.30
CA THR A 27 11.66 18.46 11.36
C THR A 27 10.28 17.96 11.82
N PRO A 28 9.60 17.10 11.04
CA PRO A 28 8.27 16.64 11.41
C PRO A 28 8.33 15.83 12.71
N PRO A 29 7.31 15.94 13.58
CA PRO A 29 7.19 15.04 14.71
C PRO A 29 7.05 13.61 14.20
N MET A 30 7.70 12.66 14.88
CA MET A 30 7.74 11.27 14.47
C MET A 30 7.26 10.39 15.62
N ASN A 31 6.40 9.42 15.32
CA ASN A 31 5.93 8.48 16.32
C ASN A 31 7.10 7.67 16.93
N PRO A 32 7.23 7.63 18.27
CA PRO A 32 8.34 6.94 18.93
C PRO A 32 8.35 5.43 18.69
N ASN A 33 7.24 4.85 18.24
CA ASN A 33 7.12 3.43 17.97
C ASN A 33 7.55 3.02 16.55
N TYR A 34 7.96 3.96 15.70
CA TYR A 34 8.33 3.70 14.30
C TYR A 34 9.28 2.51 14.14
N GLU A 35 10.43 2.55 14.83
CA GLU A 35 11.50 1.53 14.73
C GLU A 35 11.01 0.13 15.12
N THR A 36 10.02 0.06 16.01
CA THR A 36 9.41 -1.19 16.46
C THR A 36 8.33 -1.67 15.50
N VAL A 37 7.44 -0.77 15.06
CA VAL A 37 6.28 -1.13 14.24
C VAL A 37 6.66 -1.54 12.83
N LYS A 38 7.65 -0.86 12.22
CA LYS A 38 8.09 -1.12 10.85
C LYS A 38 8.38 -2.59 10.59
N PRO A 39 9.36 -3.24 11.25
CA PRO A 39 9.71 -4.63 10.96
C PRO A 39 8.60 -5.62 11.29
N ILE A 40 7.72 -5.29 12.25
CA ILE A 40 6.56 -6.13 12.60
C ILE A 40 5.52 -6.10 11.48
N SER A 41 5.24 -4.91 10.94
CA SER A 41 4.26 -4.71 9.87
C SER A 41 4.71 -5.35 8.56
N GLU A 42 5.96 -5.10 8.16
CA GLU A 42 6.54 -5.64 6.94
C GLU A 42 6.59 -7.17 6.96
N ARG A 43 7.01 -7.76 8.09
CA ARG A 43 7.04 -9.22 8.27
C ARG A 43 5.65 -9.82 8.20
N TRP A 44 4.67 -9.24 8.91
CA TRP A 44 3.31 -9.72 8.91
C TRP A 44 2.74 -9.80 7.49
N LEU A 45 2.88 -8.74 6.69
CA LEU A 45 2.35 -8.72 5.34
C LEU A 45 3.09 -9.72 4.44
N ALA A 46 4.42 -9.78 4.56
CA ALA A 46 5.25 -10.68 3.77
C ALA A 46 4.94 -12.16 4.02
N GLU A 47 4.68 -12.53 5.27
CA GLU A 47 4.25 -13.89 5.65
C GLU A 47 2.82 -14.16 5.18
N LYS A 48 1.89 -13.23 5.47
CA LYS A 48 0.47 -13.37 5.09
C LYS A 48 0.28 -13.55 3.59
N CYS A 49 1.07 -12.85 2.78
CA CYS A 49 0.98 -12.88 1.32
C CYS A 49 2.02 -13.79 0.66
N SER A 50 2.86 -14.48 1.43
CA SER A 50 3.95 -15.33 0.90
C SER A 50 4.83 -14.60 -0.13
N PHE A 51 5.26 -13.38 0.19
CA PHE A 51 6.01 -12.54 -0.73
C PHE A 51 7.34 -13.14 -1.15
N SER A 52 7.66 -12.97 -2.44
CA SER A 52 8.99 -13.25 -2.97
C SER A 52 10.02 -12.30 -2.35
N PRO A 53 11.32 -12.66 -2.33
CA PRO A 53 12.37 -11.77 -1.84
C PRO A 53 12.38 -10.41 -2.53
N ARG A 54 12.02 -10.36 -3.82
CA ARG A 54 11.91 -9.11 -4.59
C ARG A 54 10.78 -8.22 -4.04
N MET A 55 9.61 -8.79 -3.75
CA MET A 55 8.48 -8.02 -3.22
C MET A 55 8.76 -7.55 -1.79
N LYS A 56 9.36 -8.39 -0.94
CA LYS A 56 9.80 -7.99 0.42
C LYS A 56 10.70 -6.76 0.36
N LYS A 57 11.72 -6.80 -0.49
CA LYS A 57 12.64 -5.67 -0.69
C LYS A 57 11.95 -4.41 -1.21
N ARG A 58 10.91 -4.53 -2.05
CA ARG A 58 10.14 -3.36 -2.51
C ARG A 58 9.36 -2.74 -1.35
N VAL A 59 8.67 -3.55 -0.55
CA VAL A 59 7.91 -3.07 0.62
C VAL A 59 8.84 -2.40 1.63
N GLU A 60 9.96 -3.03 1.97
CA GLU A 60 10.99 -2.48 2.87
C GLU A 60 11.59 -1.14 2.36
N PHE A 61 11.75 -1.02 1.03
CA PHE A 61 12.29 0.20 0.40
C PHE A 61 11.27 1.35 0.37
N CYS A 62 9.97 1.05 0.23
CA CYS A 62 8.92 2.06 0.25
C CYS A 62 8.78 2.73 1.63
N ASP A 63 9.03 1.98 2.70
CA ASP A 63 9.01 2.47 4.08
C ASP A 63 7.78 3.32 4.44
N PHE A 64 6.59 2.77 4.20
CA PHE A 64 5.33 3.44 4.54
C PHE A 64 5.23 3.77 6.04
N ALA A 65 5.94 3.02 6.89
CA ALA A 65 5.98 3.26 8.31
C ALA A 65 6.54 4.66 8.65
N VAL A 66 7.51 5.19 7.90
CA VAL A 66 8.00 6.57 8.07
C VAL A 66 6.88 7.57 7.80
N PHE A 67 6.22 7.45 6.64
CA PHE A 67 5.13 8.36 6.25
C PHE A 67 4.01 8.38 7.30
N ILE A 68 3.59 7.21 7.76
CA ILE A 68 2.51 7.06 8.73
C ILE A 68 2.93 7.57 10.11
N SER A 69 4.18 7.33 10.50
CA SER A 69 4.72 7.80 11.79
C SER A 69 4.84 9.32 11.85
N ILE A 70 5.02 9.99 10.70
CA ILE A 70 4.96 11.45 10.58
C ILE A 70 3.51 11.95 10.55
N ALA A 71 2.63 11.26 9.84
CA ALA A 71 1.22 11.66 9.71
C ALA A 71 0.42 11.47 11.01
N ALA A 72 0.83 10.53 11.87
CA ALA A 72 0.17 10.20 13.13
C ALA A 72 1.19 10.04 14.28
N PRO A 73 1.87 11.13 14.67
CA PRO A 73 2.99 11.08 15.62
C PRO A 73 2.57 10.59 17.01
N ASP A 74 1.33 10.87 17.41
CA ASP A 74 0.81 10.51 18.74
C ASP A 74 -0.06 9.24 18.73
N ALA A 75 -0.13 8.53 17.60
CA ALA A 75 -0.94 7.32 17.52
C ALA A 75 -0.44 6.24 18.50
N PRO A 76 -1.34 5.61 19.27
CA PRO A 76 -1.03 4.43 20.05
C PRO A 76 -0.47 3.31 19.16
N PHE A 77 0.39 2.47 19.74
CA PHE A 77 1.09 1.39 19.02
C PHE A 77 0.17 0.56 18.10
N ASP A 78 -0.96 0.08 18.61
CA ASP A 78 -1.87 -0.80 17.84
C ASP A 78 -2.51 -0.09 16.63
N LYS A 79 -2.82 1.21 16.80
CA LYS A 79 -3.37 2.04 15.72
C LYS A 79 -2.30 2.35 14.69
N LEU A 80 -1.10 2.72 15.15
CA LEU A 80 0.06 2.94 14.27
C LEU A 80 0.35 1.70 13.45
N LYS A 81 0.42 0.53 14.09
CA LYS A 81 0.66 -0.74 13.40
C LYS A 81 -0.44 -1.07 12.39
N THR A 82 -1.71 -0.85 12.72
CA THR A 82 -2.81 -1.10 11.78
C THR A 82 -2.72 -0.16 10.55
N MET A 83 -2.35 1.10 10.77
CA MET A 83 -2.09 2.03 9.65
C MET A 83 -0.88 1.58 8.82
N CYS A 84 0.23 1.16 9.46
CA CYS A 84 1.41 0.64 8.74
C CYS A 84 1.10 -0.60 7.93
N ASP A 85 0.30 -1.52 8.47
CA ASP A 85 -0.15 -2.71 7.77
C ASP A 85 -0.96 -2.33 6.52
N TRP A 86 -1.82 -1.30 6.62
CA TRP A 86 -2.56 -0.75 5.48
C TRP A 86 -1.63 -0.10 4.45
N GLY A 87 -0.72 0.78 4.87
CA GLY A 87 0.21 1.46 3.96
C GLY A 87 1.10 0.48 3.19
N ASN A 88 1.66 -0.51 3.90
CA ASN A 88 2.46 -1.57 3.28
C ASN A 88 1.64 -2.44 2.32
N TRP A 89 0.34 -2.62 2.57
CA TRP A 89 -0.57 -3.39 1.71
C TRP A 89 -0.94 -2.66 0.41
N VAL A 90 -1.06 -1.33 0.43
CA VAL A 90 -1.46 -0.54 -0.75
C VAL A 90 -0.58 -0.86 -1.95
N PHE A 91 0.73 -0.91 -1.75
CA PHE A 91 1.68 -1.08 -2.83
C PHE A 91 1.59 -2.44 -3.57
N PRO A 92 1.67 -3.61 -2.91
CA PRO A 92 1.48 -4.89 -3.59
C PRO A 92 0.06 -5.07 -4.15
N PHE A 93 -0.94 -4.37 -3.60
CA PHE A 93 -2.29 -4.38 -4.16
C PHE A 93 -2.35 -3.58 -5.47
N ASP A 94 -1.90 -2.34 -5.46
CA ASP A 94 -1.85 -1.42 -6.59
C ASP A 94 -0.96 -1.95 -7.73
N ASP A 95 0.18 -2.56 -7.39
CA ASP A 95 1.10 -3.19 -8.36
C ASP A 95 0.42 -4.30 -9.18
N MET A 96 -0.64 -4.96 -8.68
CA MET A 96 -1.39 -5.93 -9.48
C MET A 96 -2.08 -5.27 -10.69
N PHE A 97 -2.52 -4.03 -10.53
CA PHE A 97 -3.26 -3.25 -11.53
C PHE A 97 -2.33 -2.37 -12.38
N ASP A 98 -1.24 -1.86 -11.82
CA ASP A 98 -0.37 -0.95 -12.56
C ASP A 98 0.68 -1.67 -13.40
N GLU A 99 1.40 -2.62 -12.81
CA GLU A 99 2.51 -3.34 -13.47
C GLU A 99 2.26 -4.85 -13.56
N GLY A 100 1.19 -5.33 -12.93
CA GLY A 100 0.84 -6.72 -12.81
C GLY A 100 -0.06 -7.22 -13.93
N SER A 101 -0.48 -8.47 -13.80
CA SER A 101 -1.30 -9.15 -14.80
C SER A 101 -2.71 -8.58 -14.96
N LEU A 102 -3.15 -7.67 -14.08
CA LEU A 102 -4.49 -7.08 -14.15
C LEU A 102 -4.53 -5.78 -14.97
N LYS A 103 -3.38 -5.16 -15.27
CA LYS A 103 -3.25 -3.88 -16.01
C LYS A 103 -4.09 -3.77 -17.26
N SER A 104 -4.22 -4.87 -18.00
CA SER A 104 -4.98 -4.91 -19.25
C SER A 104 -6.09 -5.96 -19.22
N ASP A 105 -6.52 -6.39 -18.03
CA ASP A 105 -7.62 -7.34 -17.85
C ASP A 105 -8.70 -6.75 -16.92
N PRO A 106 -9.63 -5.93 -17.46
CA PRO A 106 -10.71 -5.34 -16.68
C PRO A 106 -11.62 -6.38 -16.04
N LYS A 107 -11.81 -7.54 -16.67
CA LYS A 107 -12.69 -8.59 -16.15
C LYS A 107 -12.11 -9.23 -14.90
N ARG A 108 -10.80 -9.57 -14.92
CA ARG A 108 -10.12 -10.07 -13.72
C ARG A 108 -9.94 -8.99 -12.67
N SER A 109 -9.70 -7.74 -13.08
CA SER A 109 -9.66 -6.59 -12.17
C SER A 109 -10.95 -6.45 -11.39
N GLN A 110 -12.10 -6.52 -12.07
CA GLN A 110 -13.42 -6.46 -11.42
C GLN A 110 -13.60 -7.57 -10.38
N VAL A 111 -13.17 -8.81 -10.69
CA VAL A 111 -13.25 -9.93 -9.74
C VAL A 111 -12.46 -9.66 -8.45
N VAL A 112 -11.28 -9.03 -8.57
CA VAL A 112 -10.45 -8.67 -7.40
C VAL A 112 -11.09 -7.53 -6.61
N ILE A 113 -11.58 -6.49 -7.28
CA ILE A 113 -12.29 -5.38 -6.63
C ILE A 113 -13.56 -5.85 -5.93
N ASP A 114 -14.38 -6.67 -6.58
CA ASP A 114 -15.59 -7.24 -5.97
C ASP A 114 -15.25 -8.05 -4.71
N SER A 115 -14.14 -8.79 -4.74
CA SER A 115 -13.68 -9.57 -3.58
C SER A 115 -13.21 -8.70 -2.41
N LEU A 116 -12.58 -7.55 -2.71
CA LEU A 116 -12.15 -6.55 -1.73
C LEU A 116 -13.36 -5.87 -1.09
N MET A 117 -14.30 -5.42 -1.93
CA MET A 117 -15.47 -4.66 -1.50
C MET A 117 -16.46 -5.50 -0.70
N ALA A 118 -16.47 -6.82 -0.88
CA ALA A 118 -17.43 -7.69 -0.21
C ALA A 118 -17.38 -7.58 1.33
N ASP A 119 -16.19 -7.58 1.94
CA ASP A 119 -16.03 -7.42 3.39
C ASP A 119 -16.46 -6.02 3.85
N MET A 120 -16.11 -5.00 3.07
CA MET A 120 -16.44 -3.61 3.38
C MET A 120 -17.94 -3.30 3.30
N LEU A 121 -18.66 -4.05 2.47
CA LEU A 121 -20.08 -3.87 2.21
C LEU A 121 -20.96 -4.89 2.92
N ASP A 122 -20.40 -5.70 3.82
CA ASP A 122 -21.09 -6.81 4.51
C ASP A 122 -21.81 -7.75 3.53
N LYS A 123 -21.14 -8.06 2.41
CA LYS A 123 -21.62 -8.97 1.37
C LYS A 123 -20.85 -10.28 1.41
N THR A 124 -21.56 -11.40 1.23
CA THR A 124 -20.92 -12.70 1.08
C THR A 124 -20.19 -12.81 -0.25
N TYR A 125 -18.87 -13.05 -0.21
CA TYR A 125 -18.08 -13.44 -1.37
C TYR A 125 -17.80 -14.94 -1.33
N THR A 126 -18.19 -15.65 -2.38
CA THR A 126 -18.19 -17.13 -2.37
C THR A 126 -16.92 -17.77 -2.93
N ARG A 127 -16.06 -16.99 -3.59
CA ARG A 127 -14.81 -17.48 -4.19
C ARG A 127 -13.64 -17.28 -3.23
N THR A 128 -12.56 -18.03 -3.44
CA THR A 128 -11.32 -17.83 -2.69
C THR A 128 -10.73 -16.45 -3.01
N LYS A 129 -10.59 -15.60 -1.99
CA LYS A 129 -9.91 -14.30 -2.09
C LYS A 129 -8.40 -14.50 -2.20
N SER A 130 -7.70 -13.63 -2.92
CA SER A 130 -6.23 -13.66 -2.96
C SER A 130 -5.65 -13.35 -1.57
N ALA A 131 -4.40 -13.76 -1.31
CA ALA A 131 -3.77 -13.50 -0.02
C ALA A 131 -3.65 -11.99 0.29
N VAL A 132 -3.42 -11.17 -0.75
CA VAL A 132 -3.40 -9.71 -0.65
C VAL A 132 -4.77 -9.17 -0.23
N VAL A 133 -5.88 -9.67 -0.79
CA VAL A 133 -7.22 -9.25 -0.36
C VAL A 133 -7.55 -9.76 1.05
N GLN A 134 -7.14 -10.98 1.41
CA GLN A 134 -7.31 -11.49 2.78
C GLN A 134 -6.54 -10.66 3.83
N ALA A 135 -5.38 -10.12 3.46
CA ALA A 135 -4.63 -9.19 4.31
C ALA A 135 -5.41 -7.89 4.51
N HIS A 136 -6.04 -7.37 3.46
CA HIS A 136 -6.94 -6.23 3.57
C HIS A 136 -8.13 -6.50 4.48
N ASP A 137 -8.81 -7.64 4.34
CA ASP A 137 -9.95 -8.00 5.21
C ASP A 137 -9.54 -7.99 6.69
N ASP A 138 -8.33 -8.44 7.01
CA ASP A 138 -7.78 -8.37 8.36
C ASP A 138 -7.56 -6.94 8.86
N ILE A 139 -6.99 -6.08 8.02
CA ILE A 139 -6.81 -4.66 8.32
C ILE A 139 -8.17 -3.98 8.51
N PHE A 140 -9.10 -4.19 7.59
CA PHE A 140 -10.44 -3.61 7.62
C PHE A 140 -11.20 -3.99 8.89
N ARG A 141 -11.13 -5.26 9.30
CA ARG A 141 -11.75 -5.72 10.56
C ARG A 141 -11.16 -5.01 11.78
N ARG A 142 -9.83 -4.86 11.85
CA ARG A 142 -9.16 -4.14 12.94
C ARG A 142 -9.57 -2.67 12.99
N VAL A 143 -9.66 -2.03 11.83
CA VAL A 143 -10.16 -0.64 11.71
C VAL A 143 -11.61 -0.56 12.19
N SER A 144 -12.48 -1.45 11.73
CA SER A 144 -13.91 -1.46 12.07
C SER A 144 -14.17 -1.74 13.56
N GLN A 145 -13.38 -2.60 14.20
CA GLN A 145 -13.49 -2.86 15.64
C GLN A 145 -13.02 -1.68 16.50
N GLY A 146 -12.03 -0.92 16.02
CA GLY A 146 -11.42 0.21 16.73
C GLY A 146 -12.06 1.57 16.45
N SER A 147 -13.07 1.64 15.58
CA SER A 147 -13.67 2.89 15.09
C SER A 147 -15.17 2.96 15.37
N THR A 148 -15.69 4.16 15.58
CA THR A 148 -17.14 4.39 15.59
C THR A 148 -17.69 4.39 14.17
N ALA A 149 -18.95 3.96 13.99
CA ALA A 149 -19.63 4.12 12.71
C ALA A 149 -19.59 5.59 12.26
N GLY A 150 -19.18 5.83 11.01
CA GLY A 150 -19.17 7.17 10.43
C GLY A 150 -20.59 7.74 10.42
N LYS A 151 -20.78 8.88 11.07
CA LYS A 151 -22.01 9.66 10.92
C LYS A 151 -21.83 10.54 9.70
N PHE A 152 -22.34 10.09 8.56
CA PHE A 152 -22.49 10.98 7.41
C PHE A 152 -23.67 11.94 7.69
N PRO A 153 -23.50 13.26 7.51
CA PRO A 153 -24.61 14.21 7.58
C PRO A 153 -25.66 13.94 6.48
#